data_AF-X1V1K8-F1
#
_entry.id   AF-X1V1K8-F1
#
_cell.length_a   1.000
_cell.length_b   1.000
_cell.length_c   1.000
_cell.angle_alpha   90.00
_cell.angle_beta   90.00
_cell.angle_gamma   90.00
#
_symmetry.space_group_name_H-M   'P 1'
#
loop_
_entity.id
_entity.type
_entity.pdbx_description
1 polymer ?
#
loop_
_entity_poly.entity_id
_entity_poly.type
_entity_poly.pdbx_seq_one_letter_code
_entity_poly.pdbx_strand_id
1 'polypeptide(L)'
;ERLTGLDFELISSDGSPKGKKYFIFYNPYFDGIGTLSTHRESMDLFLFFIKKNLQTLCFALSRKMAESIASQSKKKLKESERYLASKIAAYRAGYLPEERREIENRLKKGTLRGITSTNALELGIDVGSLDAVIISGYPGTIISTWQQAGRAGRGIEESIAVLVAFQNPLDQYFMKHPQVFFDKSHEEAVIDLSNPYIVSGHLMCAASELPIQLEEQGIYWEESVEDILKG
;
A
#
# COMPACT_ATOMS: atom_id res chain seq x y z
N GLU A 1 16.88 -15.95 -8.63
CA GLU A 1 18.33 -15.80 -8.37
C GLU A 1 18.92 -14.41 -8.61
N ARG A 2 18.49 -13.63 -9.63
CA ARG A 2 19.21 -12.41 -10.07
C ARG A 2 19.64 -11.43 -8.96
N LEU A 3 18.76 -11.11 -7.98
CA LEU A 3 19.08 -10.13 -6.93
C LEU A 3 20.16 -10.62 -5.94
N THR A 4 20.15 -11.92 -5.62
CA THR A 4 21.01 -12.49 -4.59
C THR A 4 22.26 -13.17 -5.17
N GLY A 5 22.25 -13.49 -6.47
CA GLY A 5 23.28 -14.33 -7.09
C GLY A 5 23.25 -15.79 -6.61
N LEU A 6 22.22 -16.19 -5.86
CA LEU A 6 22.10 -17.51 -5.23
C LEU A 6 20.81 -18.18 -5.65
N ASP A 7 20.87 -19.51 -5.79
CA ASP A 7 19.70 -20.38 -5.94
C ASP A 7 18.80 -20.25 -4.71
N PHE A 8 17.49 -20.25 -4.93
CA PHE A 8 16.50 -20.26 -3.85
C PHE A 8 15.33 -21.16 -4.19
N GLU A 9 14.66 -21.62 -3.14
CA GLU A 9 13.40 -22.37 -3.25
C GLU A 9 12.22 -21.47 -2.87
N LEU A 10 11.21 -21.41 -3.75
CA LEU A 10 10.00 -20.64 -3.49
C LEU A 10 9.08 -21.41 -2.52
N ILE A 11 8.90 -20.87 -1.32
CA ILE A 11 7.85 -21.33 -0.39
C ILE A 11 6.55 -20.60 -0.74
N SER A 12 5.70 -21.25 -1.54
CA SER A 12 4.43 -20.68 -2.02
C SER A 12 3.22 -21.00 -1.15
N SER A 13 3.33 -22.00 -0.28
CA SER A 13 2.21 -22.48 0.55
C SER A 13 2.06 -21.64 1.81
N ASP A 14 0.91 -20.97 1.96
CA ASP A 14 0.54 -20.24 3.17
C ASP A 14 -0.52 -21.00 3.96
N GLY A 15 -0.12 -21.58 5.10
CA GLY A 15 -0.98 -22.32 6.03
C GLY A 15 -1.66 -21.47 7.10
N SER A 16 -1.55 -20.14 7.03
CA SER A 16 -2.14 -19.25 8.03
C SER A 16 -3.68 -19.29 7.98
N PRO A 17 -4.38 -19.17 9.12
CA PRO A 17 -5.84 -19.10 9.13
C PRO A 17 -6.33 -17.86 8.37
N LYS A 18 -7.30 -18.07 7.48
CA LYS A 18 -7.91 -17.01 6.66
C LYS A 18 -9.43 -17.08 6.74
N GLY A 19 -10.02 -16.03 7.29
CA GLY A 19 -11.44 -15.75 7.20
C GLY A 19 -11.84 -15.29 5.81
N LYS A 20 -13.15 -15.25 5.56
CA LYS A 20 -13.70 -14.83 4.27
C LYS A 20 -13.38 -13.36 4.01
N LYS A 21 -12.86 -13.05 2.82
CA LYS A 21 -12.58 -11.68 2.39
C LYS A 21 -13.51 -11.28 1.26
N TYR A 22 -14.23 -10.17 1.44
CA TYR A 22 -15.05 -9.56 0.40
C TYR A 22 -14.24 -8.46 -0.28
N PHE A 23 -13.96 -8.62 -1.57
CA PHE A 23 -13.35 -7.56 -2.39
C PHE A 23 -14.45 -6.92 -3.26
N ILE A 24 -14.70 -5.63 -3.08
CA ILE A 24 -15.80 -4.90 -3.72
C ILE A 24 -15.24 -3.81 -4.62
N PHE A 25 -15.70 -3.79 -5.86
CA PHE A 25 -15.48 -2.67 -6.78
C PHE A 25 -16.67 -1.71 -6.64
N TYR A 26 -16.41 -0.47 -6.24
CA TYR A 26 -17.42 0.56 -6.05
C TYR A 26 -17.20 1.68 -7.07
N ASN A 27 -18.16 1.88 -7.97
CA ASN A 27 -18.08 2.92 -9.00
C ASN A 27 -19.12 4.02 -8.77
N PRO A 28 -18.72 5.19 -8.24
CA PRO A 28 -19.62 6.35 -8.11
C PRO A 28 -20.13 6.91 -9.44
N TYR A 29 -19.55 6.50 -10.57
CA TYR A 29 -19.75 7.09 -11.90
C TYR A 29 -20.42 6.13 -12.89
N PHE A 30 -21.11 5.10 -12.41
CA PHE A 30 -21.68 4.06 -13.26
C PHE A 30 -22.71 4.58 -14.29
N ASP A 31 -23.34 5.72 -14.01
CA ASP A 31 -24.35 6.37 -14.87
C ASP A 31 -23.78 7.53 -15.74
N GLY A 32 -22.47 7.77 -15.70
CA GLY A 32 -21.78 8.75 -16.53
C GLY A 32 -21.98 10.22 -16.13
N ILE A 33 -22.91 10.54 -15.23
CA ILE A 33 -23.16 11.90 -14.71
C ILE A 33 -23.03 11.87 -13.18
N GLY A 34 -21.86 11.45 -12.69
CA GLY A 34 -21.65 11.40 -11.24
C GLY A 34 -21.52 12.81 -10.67
N THR A 35 -22.59 13.29 -10.04
CA THR A 35 -22.60 14.49 -9.19
C THR A 35 -21.81 14.29 -7.89
N LEU A 36 -21.42 13.05 -7.59
CA LEU A 36 -20.74 12.65 -6.38
C LEU A 36 -19.22 12.62 -6.59
N SER A 37 -18.49 13.24 -5.68
CA SER A 37 -17.03 13.19 -5.65
C SER A 37 -16.57 11.86 -5.05
N THR A 38 -15.63 11.15 -5.69
CA THR A 38 -15.01 9.94 -5.10
C THR A 38 -14.52 10.17 -3.67
N HIS A 39 -13.97 11.35 -3.38
CA HIS A 39 -13.53 11.68 -2.02
C HIS A 39 -14.67 11.66 -1.01
N ARG A 40 -15.85 12.12 -1.41
CA ARG A 40 -17.05 12.11 -0.57
C ARG A 40 -17.57 10.70 -0.38
N GLU A 41 -17.62 9.91 -1.45
CA GLU A 41 -18.01 8.50 -1.38
C GLU A 41 -17.07 7.68 -0.48
N SER A 42 -15.76 7.82 -0.64
CA SER A 42 -14.76 7.18 0.23
C SER A 42 -14.91 7.61 1.69
N MET A 43 -15.18 8.89 1.94
CA MET A 43 -15.43 9.40 3.30
C MET A 43 -16.73 8.86 3.90
N ASP A 44 -17.81 8.82 3.12
CA ASP A 44 -19.11 8.36 3.59
C ASP A 44 -19.09 6.83 3.85
N LEU A 45 -18.40 6.05 3.01
CA LEU A 45 -18.08 4.64 3.28
C LEU A 45 -17.21 4.46 4.53
N PHE A 46 -16.16 5.26 4.68
CA PHE A 46 -15.28 5.23 5.85
C PHE A 46 -16.05 5.50 7.14
N LEU A 47 -16.92 6.51 7.15
CA LEU A 47 -17.80 6.80 8.28
C LEU A 47 -18.81 5.68 8.53
N PHE A 48 -19.38 5.10 7.47
CA PHE A 48 -20.30 3.97 7.59
C PHE A 48 -19.64 2.79 8.31
N PHE A 49 -18.44 2.38 7.87
CA PHE A 49 -17.70 1.28 8.51
C PHE A 49 -17.35 1.58 9.97
N ILE A 50 -16.86 2.80 10.27
CA ILE A 50 -16.55 3.20 11.65
C ILE A 50 -17.79 3.16 12.55
N LYS A 51 -18.95 3.63 12.05
CA LYS A 51 -20.23 3.59 12.79
C LYS A 51 -20.76 2.18 12.98
N LYS A 52 -20.42 1.25 12.09
CA LYS A 52 -20.66 -0.19 12.25
C LYS A 52 -19.62 -0.88 13.12
N ASN A 53 -18.79 -0.10 13.81
CA ASN A 53 -17.71 -0.58 14.66
C ASN A 53 -16.71 -1.47 13.90
N LEU A 54 -16.41 -1.14 12.65
CA LEU A 54 -15.32 -1.77 11.89
C LEU A 54 -14.07 -0.89 11.95
N GLN A 55 -12.96 -1.46 12.36
CA GLN A 55 -11.66 -0.83 12.34
C GLN A 55 -11.20 -0.70 10.89
N THR A 56 -11.13 0.54 10.41
CA THR A 56 -11.07 0.84 8.97
C THR A 56 -9.82 1.64 8.62
N LEU A 57 -9.13 1.23 7.56
CA LEU A 57 -8.08 2.01 6.91
C LEU A 57 -8.54 2.49 5.53
N CYS A 58 -8.45 3.79 5.28
CA CYS A 58 -8.67 4.37 3.96
C CYS A 58 -7.32 4.80 3.34
N PHE A 59 -6.89 4.08 2.30
CA PHE A 59 -5.82 4.52 1.42
C PHE A 59 -6.32 5.61 0.48
N ALA A 60 -5.50 6.65 0.29
CA ALA A 60 -5.78 7.77 -0.60
C ALA A 60 -4.54 8.08 -1.46
N LEU A 61 -4.77 8.50 -2.70
CA LEU A 61 -3.70 8.78 -3.68
C LEU A 61 -2.76 9.93 -3.28
N SER A 62 -3.16 10.82 -2.36
CA SER A 62 -2.33 11.93 -1.92
C SER A 62 -2.46 12.23 -0.43
N ARG A 63 -1.43 12.86 0.14
CA ARG A 63 -1.42 13.33 1.53
C ARG A 63 -2.61 14.27 1.78
N LYS A 64 -2.83 15.24 0.90
CA LYS A 64 -3.94 16.20 1.00
C LYS A 64 -5.31 15.50 1.05
N MET A 65 -5.50 14.44 0.25
CA MET A 65 -6.74 13.66 0.28
C MET A 65 -6.90 12.89 1.59
N ALA A 66 -5.86 12.18 2.05
CA ALA A 66 -5.91 11.45 3.32
C ALA A 66 -6.29 12.38 4.48
N GLU A 67 -5.67 13.56 4.53
CA GLU A 67 -5.96 14.58 5.53
C GLU A 67 -7.38 15.13 5.43
N SER A 68 -7.83 15.39 4.21
CA SER A 68 -9.18 15.89 3.93
C SER A 68 -10.25 14.90 4.40
N ILE A 69 -10.11 13.61 4.06
CA ILE A 69 -11.04 12.56 4.49
C ILE A 69 -11.08 12.48 6.02
N ALA A 70 -9.93 12.44 6.70
CA ALA A 70 -9.89 12.35 8.16
C ALA A 70 -10.48 13.60 8.83
N SER A 71 -10.11 14.80 8.37
CA SER A 71 -10.57 16.07 8.95
C SER A 71 -12.08 16.26 8.78
N GLN A 72 -12.60 16.01 7.57
CA GLN A 72 -14.03 16.11 7.29
C GLN A 72 -14.85 15.04 8.03
N SER A 73 -14.33 13.80 8.12
CA SER A 73 -14.95 12.74 8.92
C SER A 73 -15.08 13.14 10.39
N LYS A 74 -14.00 13.70 10.98
CA LYS A 74 -14.02 14.22 12.36
C LYS A 74 -15.04 15.33 12.53
N LYS A 75 -15.15 16.26 11.57
CA LYS A 75 -16.12 17.35 11.62
C LYS A 75 -17.56 16.81 11.63
N LYS A 76 -17.91 15.92 10.70
CA LYS A 76 -19.24 15.27 10.65
C LYS A 76 -19.57 14.50 11.94
N LEU A 77 -18.61 13.80 12.52
CA LEU A 77 -18.82 13.05 13.76
C LEU A 77 -18.93 13.94 15.00
N LYS A 78 -18.31 15.13 15.03
CA LYS A 78 -18.48 16.06 16.17
C LYS A 78 -19.92 16.53 16.33
N GLU A 79 -20.69 16.59 15.24
CA GLU A 79 -22.09 17.02 15.21
C GLU A 79 -23.06 15.90 15.65
N SER A 80 -22.66 14.63 15.53
CA SER A 80 -23.54 13.47 15.75
C SER A 80 -23.05 12.52 16.84
N GLU A 81 -21.79 12.09 16.78
CA GLU A 81 -21.20 11.02 17.60
C GLU A 81 -19.80 11.42 18.07
N ARG A 82 -19.72 12.42 18.95
CA ARG A 82 -18.45 13.09 19.35
C ARG A 82 -17.37 12.13 19.86
N TYR A 83 -17.76 11.01 20.48
CA TYR A 83 -16.85 10.00 20.99
C TYR A 83 -16.09 9.23 19.88
N LEU A 84 -16.63 9.16 18.65
CA LEU A 84 -15.95 8.56 17.50
C LEU A 84 -14.96 9.51 16.83
N ALA A 85 -15.19 10.83 16.93
CA ALA A 85 -14.31 11.81 16.30
C ALA A 85 -12.86 11.75 16.84
N SER A 86 -12.66 11.40 18.11
CA SER A 86 -11.33 11.19 18.69
C SER A 86 -10.67 9.86 18.27
N LYS A 87 -11.43 8.92 17.70
CA LYS A 87 -10.98 7.60 17.24
C LYS A 87 -10.58 7.58 15.77
N ILE A 88 -10.47 8.74 15.12
CA ILE A 88 -10.00 8.88 13.74
C ILE A 88 -8.64 9.58 13.72
N ALA A 89 -7.74 9.16 12.83
CA ALA A 89 -6.48 9.86 12.56
C ALA A 89 -6.11 9.81 11.07
N ALA A 90 -5.23 10.71 10.65
CA ALA A 90 -4.49 10.58 9.40
C ALA A 90 -3.07 10.11 9.73
N TYR A 91 -2.44 9.35 8.84
CA TYR A 91 -1.08 8.85 8.99
C TYR A 91 -0.21 9.33 7.84
N ARG A 92 0.91 9.96 8.18
CA ARG A 92 1.83 10.58 7.22
C ARG A 92 3.26 10.15 7.53
N ALA A 93 4.05 9.90 6.49
CA ALA A 93 5.46 9.55 6.64
C ALA A 93 6.30 10.66 7.32
N GLY A 94 5.86 11.93 7.22
CA GLY A 94 6.54 13.09 7.83
C GLY A 94 6.21 13.34 9.30
N TYR A 95 5.44 12.47 9.96
CA TYR A 95 5.20 12.57 11.40
C TYR A 95 6.44 12.18 12.20
N LEU A 96 6.58 12.79 13.39
CA LEU A 96 7.63 12.46 14.32
C LEU A 96 7.55 10.97 14.72
N PRO A 97 8.68 10.33 15.06
CA PRO A 97 8.67 8.95 15.52
C PRO A 97 7.71 8.70 16.69
N GLU A 98 7.57 9.63 17.65
CA GLU A 98 6.62 9.43 18.76
C GLU A 98 5.16 9.48 18.30
N GLU A 99 4.81 10.39 17.40
CA GLU A 99 3.45 10.51 16.85
C GLU A 99 3.03 9.25 16.09
N ARG A 100 3.95 8.70 15.28
CA ARG A 100 3.70 7.43 14.56
C ARG A 100 3.46 6.28 15.54
N ARG A 101 4.33 6.14 16.54
CA ARG A 101 4.19 5.12 17.60
C ARG A 101 2.88 5.25 18.36
N GLU A 102 2.42 6.48 18.65
CA GLU A 102 1.13 6.69 19.30
C GLU A 102 -0.02 6.15 18.43
N ILE A 103 -0.06 6.54 17.16
CA ILE A 103 -1.11 6.11 16.22
C ILE A 103 -1.10 4.59 16.05
N GLU A 104 0.07 3.99 15.82
CA GLU A 104 0.25 2.55 15.68
C GLU A 104 -0.22 1.80 16.94
N ASN A 105 0.18 2.25 18.13
CA ASN A 105 -0.24 1.65 19.39
C ASN A 105 -1.75 1.74 19.59
N ARG A 106 -2.37 2.88 19.25
CA ARG A 106 -3.82 3.05 19.36
C ARG A 106 -4.59 2.19 18.37
N LEU A 107 -4.02 1.96 17.19
CA LEU A 107 -4.56 1.06 16.18
C LEU A 107 -4.46 -0.41 16.63
N LYS A 108 -3.28 -0.85 17.10
CA LYS A 108 -3.11 -2.20 17.69
C LYS A 108 -4.06 -2.49 18.85
N LYS A 109 -4.30 -1.50 19.71
CA LYS A 109 -5.22 -1.62 20.87
C LYS A 109 -6.71 -1.53 20.48
N GLY A 110 -7.05 -1.32 19.21
CA GLY A 110 -8.45 -1.16 18.77
C GLY A 110 -9.10 0.17 19.16
N THR A 111 -8.38 1.07 19.86
CA THR A 111 -8.90 2.36 20.34
C THR A 111 -9.01 3.41 19.23
N LEU A 112 -8.21 3.28 18.17
CA LEU A 112 -8.35 4.02 16.92
C LEU A 112 -9.20 3.18 15.97
N ARG A 113 -10.40 3.66 15.60
CA ARG A 113 -11.33 2.95 14.71
C ARG A 113 -11.17 3.33 13.24
N GLY A 114 -10.61 4.50 12.95
CA GLY A 114 -10.43 4.98 11.60
C GLY A 114 -9.05 5.56 11.38
N ILE A 115 -8.38 5.14 10.31
CA ILE A 115 -7.11 5.73 9.89
C ILE A 115 -7.14 6.01 8.39
N THR A 116 -6.60 7.15 7.97
CA THR A 116 -6.40 7.47 6.55
C THR A 116 -4.91 7.59 6.26
N SER A 117 -4.45 7.11 5.11
CA SER A 117 -3.04 7.23 4.73
C SER A 117 -2.85 7.21 3.22
N THR A 118 -1.66 7.57 2.76
CA THR A 118 -1.18 7.20 1.42
C THR A 118 -0.63 5.78 1.46
N ASN A 119 0.27 5.42 0.55
CA ASN A 119 1.08 4.20 0.62
C ASN A 119 2.00 4.10 1.87
N ALA A 120 2.02 5.09 2.77
CA ALA A 120 2.89 5.04 3.95
C ALA A 120 2.56 3.87 4.90
N LEU A 121 1.33 3.36 4.88
CA LEU A 121 0.91 2.15 5.60
C LEU A 121 0.88 0.89 4.71
N GLU A 122 1.32 0.99 3.46
CA GLU A 122 1.37 -0.15 2.52
C GLU A 122 2.47 -1.13 2.92
N LEU A 123 3.64 -0.63 3.33
CA LEU A 123 4.82 -1.45 3.64
C LEU A 123 5.25 -1.35 5.12
N GLY A 124 5.66 -2.49 5.70
CA GLY A 124 6.55 -2.55 6.87
C GLY A 124 5.96 -2.23 8.25
N ILE A 125 4.76 -1.66 8.36
CA ILE A 125 4.19 -1.33 9.67
C ILE A 125 3.30 -2.49 10.16
N ASP A 126 3.64 -3.02 11.33
CA ASP A 126 2.79 -3.96 12.07
C ASP A 126 1.70 -3.15 12.77
N VAL A 127 0.52 -3.09 12.16
CA VAL A 127 -0.68 -2.44 12.74
C VAL A 127 -1.74 -3.46 13.17
N GLY A 128 -1.41 -4.75 13.15
CA GLY A 128 -2.39 -5.83 13.24
C GLY A 128 -3.23 -5.96 11.96
N SER A 129 -4.31 -6.74 12.05
CA SER A 129 -5.34 -6.84 11.01
C SER A 129 -6.46 -5.85 11.24
N LEU A 130 -6.98 -5.31 10.15
CA LEU A 130 -8.14 -4.43 10.15
C LEU A 130 -9.39 -5.18 9.67
N ASP A 131 -10.55 -4.68 10.06
CA ASP A 131 -11.84 -5.23 9.66
C ASP A 131 -12.17 -4.82 8.21
N ALA A 132 -11.81 -3.58 7.84
CA ALA A 132 -12.09 -3.02 6.53
C ALA A 132 -10.94 -2.18 5.98
N VAL A 133 -10.74 -2.25 4.66
CA VAL A 133 -9.86 -1.38 3.89
C VAL A 133 -10.67 -0.70 2.78
N ILE A 134 -10.46 0.60 2.61
CA ILE A 134 -10.97 1.39 1.49
C ILE A 134 -9.76 1.86 0.68
N ILE A 135 -9.73 1.54 -0.60
CA ILE A 135 -8.74 1.99 -1.56
C ILE A 135 -9.41 3.06 -2.40
N SER A 136 -9.16 4.33 -2.04
CA SER A 136 -9.76 5.47 -2.72
C SER A 136 -8.97 5.79 -4.00
N GLY A 137 -9.32 5.09 -5.08
CA GLY A 137 -8.70 5.17 -6.41
C GLY A 137 -7.61 4.13 -6.60
N TYR A 138 -7.44 3.66 -7.84
CA TYR A 138 -6.44 2.65 -8.16
C TYR A 138 -5.01 3.17 -7.86
N PRO A 139 -4.20 2.44 -7.08
CA PRO A 139 -2.89 2.91 -6.61
C PRO A 139 -1.79 2.92 -7.69
N GLY A 140 -2.09 2.45 -8.91
CA GLY A 140 -1.18 2.45 -10.05
C GLY A 140 -0.73 1.04 -10.46
N THR A 141 -0.63 0.11 -9.52
CA THR A 141 -0.29 -1.30 -9.77
C THR A 141 -1.29 -2.26 -9.11
N ILE A 142 -1.44 -3.44 -9.71
CA ILE A 142 -2.26 -4.53 -9.18
C ILE A 142 -1.62 -5.03 -7.87
N ILE A 143 -0.30 -5.17 -7.83
CA ILE A 143 0.44 -5.51 -6.60
C ILE A 143 0.12 -4.55 -5.45
N SER A 144 0.22 -3.23 -5.65
CA SER A 144 -0.08 -2.27 -4.58
C SER A 144 -1.52 -2.38 -4.11
N THR A 145 -2.46 -2.65 -5.03
CA THR A 145 -3.87 -2.85 -4.67
C THR A 145 -4.04 -4.08 -3.76
N TRP A 146 -3.38 -5.19 -4.09
CA TRP A 146 -3.40 -6.41 -3.26
C TRP A 146 -2.68 -6.24 -1.92
N GLN A 147 -1.56 -5.53 -1.88
CA GLN A 147 -0.87 -5.21 -0.63
C GLN A 147 -1.75 -4.37 0.30
N GLN A 148 -2.43 -3.36 -0.25
CA GLN A 148 -3.37 -2.52 0.49
C GLN A 148 -4.58 -3.34 0.98
N ALA A 149 -5.21 -4.13 0.12
CA ALA A 149 -6.32 -5.03 0.48
C ALA A 149 -5.90 -6.14 1.47
N GLY A 150 -4.61 -6.50 1.49
CA GLY A 150 -3.99 -7.41 2.45
C GLY A 150 -3.96 -6.87 3.89
N ARG A 151 -4.18 -5.57 4.09
CA ARG A 151 -4.31 -4.97 5.43
C ARG A 151 -5.64 -5.27 6.11
N ALA A 152 -6.67 -5.63 5.33
CA ALA A 152 -7.92 -6.17 5.86
C ALA A 152 -7.80 -7.69 6.02
N GLY A 153 -8.20 -8.21 7.17
CA GLY A 153 -8.30 -9.65 7.44
C GLY A 153 -6.95 -10.34 7.68
N ARG A 154 -6.72 -10.72 8.94
CA ARG A 154 -5.82 -11.81 9.36
C ARG A 154 -6.54 -12.59 10.46
N GLY A 155 -6.39 -13.91 10.48
CA GLY A 155 -7.17 -14.78 11.37
C GLY A 155 -8.44 -15.29 10.70
N ILE A 156 -9.46 -15.64 11.50
CA ILE A 156 -10.66 -16.36 11.05
C ILE A 156 -11.87 -15.47 10.75
N GLU A 157 -11.82 -14.18 11.11
CA GLU A 157 -12.95 -13.27 10.95
C GLU A 157 -13.13 -12.77 9.51
N GLU A 158 -14.36 -12.40 9.17
CA GLU A 158 -14.66 -11.82 7.87
C GLU A 158 -14.04 -10.42 7.72
N SER A 159 -13.61 -10.08 6.50
CA SER A 159 -12.99 -8.77 6.23
C SER A 159 -13.45 -8.20 4.89
N ILE A 160 -13.37 -6.88 4.75
CA ILE A 160 -13.83 -6.16 3.56
C ILE A 160 -12.70 -5.31 2.97
N ALA A 161 -12.52 -5.38 1.65
CA ALA A 161 -11.70 -4.45 0.88
C ALA A 161 -12.57 -3.80 -0.19
N VAL A 162 -12.59 -2.48 -0.28
CA VAL A 162 -13.36 -1.73 -1.27
C VAL A 162 -12.45 -0.88 -2.14
N LEU A 163 -12.43 -1.12 -3.45
CA LEU A 163 -11.79 -0.24 -4.43
C LEU A 163 -12.83 0.77 -4.93
N VAL A 164 -12.65 2.04 -4.59
CA VAL A 164 -13.55 3.13 -4.98
C VAL A 164 -12.97 3.84 -6.21
N ALA A 165 -13.65 3.76 -7.36
CA ALA A 165 -13.14 4.33 -8.60
C ALA A 165 -13.22 5.86 -8.67
N PHE A 166 -12.22 6.44 -9.33
CA PHE A 166 -12.23 7.79 -9.85
C PHE A 166 -12.78 7.82 -11.28
N GLN A 167 -13.09 9.01 -11.80
CA GLN A 167 -13.54 9.19 -13.19
C GLN A 167 -12.45 8.93 -14.24
N ASN A 168 -11.19 8.74 -13.82
CA ASN A 168 -10.09 8.60 -14.76
C ASN A 168 -10.25 7.31 -15.62
N PRO A 169 -9.70 7.28 -16.84
CA PRO A 169 -9.91 6.17 -17.77
C PRO A 169 -9.50 4.80 -17.22
N LEU A 170 -8.43 4.72 -16.43
CA LEU A 170 -7.89 3.46 -15.93
C LEU A 170 -8.79 2.85 -14.86
N ASP A 171 -9.23 3.64 -13.88
CA ASP A 171 -10.21 3.21 -12.87
C ASP A 171 -11.50 2.73 -13.54
N GLN A 172 -12.03 3.51 -14.50
CA GLN A 172 -13.26 3.15 -15.20
C GLN A 172 -13.11 1.91 -16.08
N TYR A 173 -11.92 1.68 -16.65
CA TYR A 173 -11.63 0.46 -17.38
C TYR A 173 -11.69 -0.77 -16.47
N PHE A 174 -11.06 -0.73 -15.29
CA PHE A 174 -11.14 -1.83 -14.33
C PHE A 174 -12.57 -2.05 -13.81
N MET A 175 -13.34 -0.98 -13.60
CA MET A 175 -14.76 -1.11 -13.21
C MET A 175 -15.61 -1.80 -14.28
N LYS A 176 -15.31 -1.59 -15.57
CA LYS A 176 -16.02 -2.25 -16.69
C LYS A 176 -15.50 -3.65 -16.99
N HIS A 177 -14.25 -3.93 -16.65
CA HIS A 177 -13.56 -5.18 -16.94
C HIS A 177 -12.88 -5.75 -15.67
N PRO A 178 -13.64 -6.06 -14.61
CA PRO A 178 -13.07 -6.50 -13.34
C PRO A 178 -12.22 -7.76 -13.47
N GLN A 179 -12.55 -8.67 -14.39
CA GLN A 179 -11.76 -9.87 -14.68
C GLN A 179 -10.31 -9.55 -15.04
N VAL A 180 -10.05 -8.43 -15.73
CA VAL A 180 -8.67 -8.02 -16.08
C VAL A 180 -7.85 -7.72 -14.83
N PHE A 181 -8.48 -7.24 -13.77
CA PHE A 181 -7.82 -6.97 -12.51
C PHE A 181 -7.52 -8.26 -11.73
N PHE A 182 -8.44 -9.23 -11.74
CA PHE A 182 -8.30 -10.48 -10.99
C PHE A 182 -7.48 -11.55 -11.71
N ASP A 183 -7.46 -11.54 -13.05
CA ASP A 183 -6.80 -12.58 -13.87
C ASP A 183 -5.35 -12.20 -14.24
N LYS A 184 -4.98 -10.91 -14.17
CA LYS A 184 -3.62 -10.49 -14.50
C LYS A 184 -2.61 -11.07 -13.50
N SER A 185 -1.53 -11.63 -14.04
CA SER A 185 -0.32 -11.90 -13.25
C SER A 185 0.22 -10.59 -12.68
N HIS A 186 0.67 -10.63 -11.42
CA HIS A 186 1.32 -9.53 -10.73
C HIS A 186 2.45 -8.94 -11.59
N GLU A 187 2.68 -7.62 -11.50
CA GLU A 187 3.77 -6.97 -12.23
C GLU A 187 5.14 -7.58 -11.86
N GLU A 188 6.02 -7.82 -12.83
CA GLU A 188 7.35 -8.37 -12.56
C GLU A 188 8.27 -7.31 -11.95
N ALA A 189 9.03 -7.72 -10.91
CA ALA A 189 10.11 -6.91 -10.36
C ALA A 189 11.32 -6.99 -11.30
N VAL A 190 11.43 -6.03 -12.21
CA VAL A 190 12.57 -5.94 -13.13
C VAL A 190 13.72 -5.20 -12.46
N ILE A 191 14.89 -5.84 -12.40
CA ILE A 191 16.14 -5.23 -11.95
C ILE A 191 17.17 -5.21 -13.09
N ASP A 192 17.92 -4.12 -13.16
CA ASP A 192 19.05 -3.95 -14.06
C ASP A 192 20.33 -3.85 -13.23
N LEU A 193 21.08 -4.96 -13.20
CA LEU A 193 22.34 -5.08 -12.48
C LEU A 193 23.53 -4.58 -13.31
N SER A 194 23.30 -4.28 -14.59
CA SER A 194 24.32 -3.89 -15.56
C SER A 194 24.46 -2.37 -15.70
N ASN A 195 23.64 -1.59 -14.98
CA ASN A 195 23.63 -0.14 -15.09
C ASN A 195 24.97 0.48 -14.64
N PRO A 196 25.76 1.08 -15.55
CA PRO A 196 27.13 1.49 -15.26
C PRO A 196 27.21 2.60 -14.19
N TYR A 197 26.18 3.44 -14.07
CA TYR A 197 26.12 4.50 -13.07
C TYR A 197 25.89 3.96 -11.66
N ILE A 198 25.16 2.85 -11.53
CA ILE A 198 24.91 2.20 -10.24
C ILE A 198 26.12 1.33 -9.88
N VAL A 199 26.62 0.56 -10.84
CA VAL A 199 27.76 -0.35 -10.67
C VAL A 199 29.03 0.41 -10.26
N SER A 200 29.35 1.55 -10.92
CA SER A 200 30.50 2.38 -10.54
C SER A 200 30.45 2.84 -9.08
N GLY A 201 29.29 3.26 -8.60
CA GLY A 201 29.08 3.62 -7.19
C GLY A 201 29.36 2.46 -6.23
N HIS A 202 28.85 1.27 -6.55
CA HIS A 202 29.07 0.07 -5.74
C HIS A 202 30.53 -0.41 -5.77
N LEU A 203 31.22 -0.31 -6.91
CA LEU A 203 32.64 -0.65 -7.04
C LEU A 203 33.51 0.23 -6.17
N MET A 204 33.23 1.54 -6.09
CA MET A 204 33.97 2.44 -5.20
C MET A 204 33.79 2.06 -3.72
N CYS A 205 32.57 1.73 -3.32
CA CYS A 205 32.30 1.25 -1.96
C CYS A 205 33.05 -0.07 -1.68
N ALA A 206 32.94 -1.05 -2.60
CA ALA A 206 33.61 -2.34 -2.46
C ALA A 206 35.13 -2.19 -2.35
N ALA A 207 35.76 -1.36 -3.20
CA ALA A 207 37.19 -1.08 -3.16
C ALA A 207 37.65 -0.38 -1.88
N SER A 208 36.78 0.44 -1.28
CA SER A 208 37.05 1.08 0.01
C SER A 208 36.95 0.10 1.18
N GLU A 209 36.13 -0.94 1.07
CA GLU A 209 35.94 -1.96 2.11
C GLU A 209 37.05 -3.01 2.05
N LEU A 210 37.34 -3.53 0.84
CA LEU A 210 38.35 -4.55 0.58
C LEU A 210 38.99 -4.32 -0.79
N PRO A 211 40.31 -4.55 -0.94
CA PRO A 211 40.94 -4.51 -2.26
C PRO A 211 40.25 -5.49 -3.23
N ILE A 212 39.80 -4.96 -4.38
CA ILE A 212 39.13 -5.78 -5.41
C ILE A 212 40.19 -6.54 -6.21
N GLN A 213 40.02 -7.86 -6.28
CA GLN A 213 40.85 -8.73 -7.14
C GLN A 213 40.05 -9.13 -8.37
N LEU A 214 40.29 -8.42 -9.48
CA LEU A 214 39.52 -8.59 -10.73
C LEU A 214 39.57 -10.03 -11.28
N GLU A 215 40.67 -10.74 -11.05
CA GLU A 215 40.90 -12.12 -11.53
C GLU A 215 40.00 -13.16 -10.83
N GLU A 216 39.64 -12.93 -9.56
CA GLU A 216 38.83 -13.86 -8.76
C GLU A 216 37.37 -13.38 -8.59
N GLN A 217 37.17 -12.06 -8.56
CA GLN A 217 35.89 -11.42 -8.25
C GLN A 217 35.18 -10.90 -9.50
N GLY A 218 35.80 -10.97 -10.67
CA GLY A 218 35.20 -10.60 -11.96
C GLY A 218 33.91 -11.37 -12.26
N ILE A 219 33.71 -12.56 -11.67
CA ILE A 219 32.48 -13.36 -11.83
C ILE A 219 31.23 -12.70 -11.24
N TYR A 220 31.39 -11.76 -10.29
CA TYR A 220 30.27 -11.05 -9.65
C TYR A 220 29.83 -9.82 -10.45
N TRP A 221 30.55 -9.51 -11.53
CA TRP A 221 30.38 -8.30 -12.30
C TRP A 221 30.30 -8.64 -13.78
N GLU A 222 29.32 -8.10 -14.50
CA GLU A 222 29.25 -8.28 -15.96
C GLU A 222 30.44 -7.57 -16.66
N GLU A 223 30.78 -7.97 -17.89
CA GLU A 223 31.96 -7.51 -18.69
C GLU A 223 32.20 -5.98 -18.67
N SER A 224 31.16 -5.19 -18.39
CA SER A 224 31.17 -3.74 -18.22
C SER A 224 32.11 -3.16 -17.15
N VAL A 225 32.56 -3.92 -16.15
CA VAL A 225 33.32 -3.36 -15.01
C VAL A 225 34.73 -2.91 -15.39
N GLU A 226 35.39 -3.60 -16.32
CA GLU A 226 36.68 -3.10 -16.82
C GLU A 226 36.54 -1.76 -17.52
N ASP A 227 35.48 -1.57 -18.30
CA ASP A 227 35.23 -0.31 -19.02
C ASP A 227 34.84 0.82 -18.07
N ILE A 228 34.12 0.51 -16.98
CA ILE A 228 33.79 1.45 -15.91
C ILE A 228 35.04 1.89 -15.14
N LEU A 229 36.01 1.00 -14.92
CA LEU A 229 37.27 1.33 -14.25
C LEU A 229 38.26 2.10 -15.14
N LYS A 230 38.10 2.01 -16.46
CA LYS A 230 38.96 2.69 -17.45
C LYS A 230 38.49 4.12 -17.79
N GLY A 231 37.22 4.47 -17.49
CA GLY A 231 36.62 5.78 -17.73
C GLY A 231 36.75 6.75 -16.57
#